data_AF-A0A3D4B7P2-F1
#
_entry.id   AF-A0A3D4B7P2-F1
#
_cell.length_a   1.000
_cell.length_b   1.000
_cell.length_c   1.000
_cell.angle_alpha   90.00
_cell.angle_beta   90.00
_cell.angle_gamma   90.00
#
_symmetry.space_group_name_H-M   'P 1'
#
loop_
_entity.id
_entity.type
_entity.pdbx_description
1 polymer ?
#
loop_
_entity_poly.entity_id
_entity_poly.type
_entity_poly.pdbx_seq_one_letter_code
_entity_poly.pdbx_strand_id
1 'polypeptide(L)' 'MIIVDTHAHIYHPDETLYPMRENPHRTPPGIGYIDHLKSNIQMAGVERVVLVQTGSAYRWDNRLVAGMASANRTKMVG' A
#
# COMPACT_ATOMS: atom_id res chain seq x y z
N MET A 1 15.74 4.45 -18.25
CA MET A 1 16.13 4.18 -16.85
C MET A 1 14.88 3.73 -16.13
N ILE A 2 14.96 2.71 -15.27
CA ILE A 2 13.80 2.30 -14.46
C ILE A 2 13.85 3.07 -13.13
N ILE A 3 12.78 3.78 -12.79
CA ILE A 3 12.56 4.46 -11.51
C ILE A 3 11.71 3.55 -10.63
N VAL A 4 12.24 3.24 -9.45
CA VAL A 4 11.60 2.37 -8.46
C VAL A 4 11.37 3.14 -7.17
N ASP A 5 10.12 3.20 -6.72
CA ASP A 5 9.81 3.57 -5.34
C ASP A 5 10.05 2.33 -4.46
N THR A 6 11.06 2.44 -3.59
CA THR A 6 11.53 1.29 -2.79
C THR A 6 10.78 1.16 -1.47
N HIS A 7 9.87 2.08 -1.13
CA HIS A 7 9.22 2.08 0.17
C HIS A 7 7.87 2.80 0.17
N ALA A 8 6.78 2.06 -0.09
CA ALA A 8 5.42 2.57 0.02
C ALA A 8 4.60 1.79 1.06
N HIS A 9 3.90 2.52 1.93
CA HIS A 9 2.90 1.97 2.83
C HIS A 9 1.51 2.18 2.27
N ILE A 10 0.64 1.18 2.43
CA ILE A 10 -0.76 1.25 1.98
C ILE A 10 -1.74 0.98 3.11
N TYR A 11 -2.95 1.51 2.94
CA TYR A 11 -4.12 1.31 3.79
C TYR A 11 -5.29 0.83 2.93
N HIS A 12 -6.31 0.28 3.59
CA HIS A 12 -7.54 -0.19 2.95
C HIS A 12 -8.78 0.38 3.67
N PRO A 13 -9.82 0.80 2.93
CA PRO A 13 -11.05 1.35 3.53
C PRO A 13 -11.92 0.28 4.21
N ASP A 14 -11.85 -0.97 3.75
CA ASP A 14 -12.57 -2.09 4.36
C ASP A 14 -11.79 -2.65 5.56
N GLU A 15 -12.18 -2.21 6.76
CA GLU A 15 -11.62 -2.67 8.04
C GLU A 15 -12.21 -4.00 8.51
N THR A 16 -13.25 -4.52 7.85
CA THR A 16 -13.72 -5.89 8.11
C THR A 16 -12.80 -6.88 7.42
N LEU A 17 -12.41 -6.59 6.18
CA LEU A 17 -11.48 -7.40 5.40
C LEU A 17 -10.04 -7.26 5.92
N TYR A 18 -9.61 -6.03 6.25
CA TYR A 18 -8.28 -5.73 6.78
C TYR A 18 -8.39 -5.01 8.12
N PRO A 19 -8.62 -5.75 9.22
CA PRO A 19 -8.77 -5.16 10.54
C PRO A 19 -7.49 -4.46 10.99
N MET A 20 -7.64 -3.23 11.47
CA MET A 20 -6.55 -2.47 12.08
C MET A 20 -6.43 -2.78 13.57
N ARG A 21 -5.25 -2.54 14.14
CA ARG A 21 -5.06 -2.55 15.59
C ARG A 21 -5.84 -1.42 16.25
N GLU A 22 -6.02 -1.53 17.56
CA GLU A 22 -6.50 -0.44 18.39
C GLU A 22 -5.59 0.80 18.28
N ASN A 23 -6.22 1.98 18.17
CA ASN A 23 -5.59 3.29 17.99
C ASN A 23 -4.51 3.29 16.87
N PRO A 24 -4.89 2.97 15.62
CA PRO A 24 -3.94 2.90 14.51
C PRO A 24 -3.55 4.31 14.04
N HIS A 25 -2.35 4.45 13.48
CA HIS A 25 -2.04 5.67 12.72
C HIS A 25 -2.79 5.61 11.39
N ARG A 26 -3.47 6.70 11.03
CA ARG A 26 -4.32 6.78 9.84
C ARG A 26 -3.92 7.95 8.97
N THR A 27 -4.10 7.77 7.67
CA THR A 27 -4.13 8.85 6.70
C THR A 27 -5.56 9.40 6.60
N PRO A 28 -5.74 10.61 6.03
CA PRO A 28 -7.07 11.08 5.63
C PRO A 28 -7.76 10.08 4.68
N PRO A 29 -9.11 9.98 4.69
CA PRO A 29 -9.83 9.08 3.80
C PRO A 29 -9.44 9.28 2.33
N GLY A 30 -9.21 8.17 1.62
CA GLY A 30 -8.78 8.18 0.21
C GLY A 30 -7.27 8.33 0.01
N ILE A 31 -6.52 8.75 1.04
CA ILE A 31 -5.06 8.88 0.99
C ILE A 31 -4.41 7.59 1.49
N GLY A 32 -3.35 7.16 0.81
CA GLY A 32 -2.61 5.93 1.15
C GLY A 32 -3.29 4.64 0.68
N TYR A 33 -4.41 4.72 -0.03
CA TYR A 33 -5.02 3.55 -0.68
C TYR A 33 -4.28 3.18 -1.96
N ILE A 34 -4.54 1.97 -2.46
CA ILE A 34 -3.87 1.46 -3.67
C ILE A 34 -4.09 2.36 -4.89
N ASP A 35 -5.28 2.93 -5.06
CA ASP A 35 -5.59 3.81 -6.19
C ASP A 35 -4.92 5.18 -6.06
N HIS A 36 -4.80 5.70 -4.84
CA HIS A 36 -4.02 6.90 -4.57
C HIS A 36 -2.53 6.67 -4.89
N LEU A 37 -1.98 5.52 -4.49
CA LEU A 37 -0.60 5.15 -4.84
C LEU A 37 -0.42 5.04 -6.36
N LYS A 38 -1.35 4.38 -7.07
CA LYS A 38 -1.31 4.26 -8.54
C LYS A 38 -1.29 5.62 -9.23
N SER A 39 -2.12 6.56 -8.77
CA SER A 39 -2.12 7.93 -9.28
C SER A 39 -0.77 8.61 -9.06
N ASN A 40 -0.22 8.52 -7.85
CA ASN A 40 1.05 9.15 -7.50
C ASN A 40 2.21 8.60 -8.32
N ILE A 41 2.32 7.27 -8.50
CA ILE A 41 3.41 6.68 -9.29
C ILE A 41 3.29 7.02 -10.77
N GLN A 42 2.07 7.16 -11.29
CA GLN A 42 1.85 7.61 -12.66
C GLN A 42 2.31 9.05 -12.85
N MET A 43 1.93 9.96 -11.92
CA MET A 43 2.35 11.36 -11.99
C MET A 43 3.86 11.55 -11.81
N ALA A 44 4.49 10.71 -10.98
CA ALA A 44 5.93 10.79 -10.69
C ALA A 44 6.81 10.06 -11.72
N GLY A 45 6.22 9.32 -12.67
CA GLY A 45 6.98 8.50 -13.61
C GLY A 45 7.69 7.30 -12.96
N VAL A 46 7.15 6.77 -11.86
CA VAL A 46 7.67 5.57 -11.19
C VAL A 46 7.08 4.32 -11.87
N GLU A 47 7.93 3.39 -12.30
CA GLU A 47 7.47 2.16 -12.98
C GLU A 47 7.23 0.98 -12.03
N ARG A 48 7.94 0.94 -10.88
CA ARG A 48 7.83 -0.15 -9.90
C ARG A 48 7.75 0.37 -8.47
N VAL A 49 7.04 -0.37 -7.62
CA VAL A 49 6.92 -0.07 -6.19
C VAL A 49 7.17 -1.31 -5.34
N VAL A 50 7.88 -1.12 -4.23
CA VAL A 50 7.92 -2.08 -3.13
C VAL A 50 6.92 -1.67 -2.05
N LEU A 51 5.92 -2.51 -1.84
CA LEU A 51 4.95 -2.34 -0.76
C LEU A 51 5.56 -2.86 0.53
N VAL A 52 5.54 -2.02 1.56
CA VAL A 52 6.10 -2.33 2.87
C VAL A 52 4.97 -2.37 3.89
N GLN A 53 5.03 -3.39 4.76
CA GLN A 53 4.04 -3.61 5.80
C GLN A 53 3.77 -2.36 6.65
N THR A 54 2.51 -1.93 6.68
CA THR A 54 2.06 -0.79 7.48
C THR A 54 1.82 -1.22 8.94
N GLY A 55 2.91 -1.54 9.66
CA GLY A 55 2.84 -2.10 11.02
C GLY A 55 2.12 -1.19 12.03
N SER A 56 2.14 0.13 11.80
CA SER A 56 1.42 1.12 12.60
C SER A 56 -0.11 0.97 12.56
N ALA A 57 -0.66 0.27 11.56
CA ALA A 57 -2.08 -0.03 11.42
C ALA A 57 -2.38 -1.53 11.52
N TYR A 58 -1.59 -2.40 10.88
CA TYR A 58 -1.91 -3.83 10.73
C TYR A 58 -1.03 -4.78 11.57
N ARG A 59 -0.09 -4.25 12.35
CA ARG A 59 0.91 -5.05 13.09
C ARG A 59 1.62 -6.04 12.17
N TRP A 60 1.39 -7.34 12.35
CA TRP A 60 2.01 -8.44 11.61
C TRP A 60 1.11 -9.04 10.53
N ASP A 61 -0.10 -8.50 10.33
CA ASP A 61 -1.01 -8.96 9.28
C ASP A 61 -0.57 -8.42 7.91
N ASN A 62 0.07 -9.29 7.13
CA ASN A 62 0.59 -8.97 5.80
C ASN A 62 -0.41 -9.26 4.67
N ARG A 63 -1.66 -9.67 4.97
CA ARG A 63 -2.64 -10.03 3.95
C ARG A 63 -2.92 -8.88 2.99
N LEU A 64 -2.93 -7.63 3.49
CA LEU A 64 -3.12 -6.44 2.64
C LEU A 64 -1.97 -6.29 1.65
N VAL A 65 -0.72 -6.30 2.12
CA VAL A 65 0.45 -6.12 1.26
C VAL A 65 0.54 -7.26 0.24
N ALA A 66 0.46 -8.51 0.68
CA ALA A 66 0.54 -9.67 -0.20
C ALA A 66 -0.61 -9.69 -1.22
N GLY A 67 -1.84 -9.37 -0.79
CA GLY A 67 -3.02 -9.30 -1.65
C GLY A 67 -2.87 -8.22 -2.73
N MET A 68 -2.43 -7.02 -2.34
CA MET A 68 -2.27 -5.91 -3.28
C MET A 68 -1.08 -6.09 -4.20
N ALA A 69 0.04 -6.63 -3.72
CA ALA A 69 1.19 -6.97 -4.56
C ALA A 69 0.78 -8.01 -5.62
N SER A 70 0.10 -9.08 -5.22
CA SER A 70 -0.39 -10.12 -6.15
C SER A 70 -1.35 -9.56 -7.21
N ALA A 71 -2.32 -8.75 -6.78
CA ALA A 71 -3.29 -8.11 -7.67
C ALA A 71 -2.65 -7.10 -8.65
N ASN A 72 -1.49 -6.55 -8.31
CA ASN A 72 -0.79 -5.50 -9.07
C ASN A 72 0.62 -5.92 -9.50
N ARG A 73 0.87 -7.23 -9.67
CA ARG A 73 2.20 -7.83 -9.92
C ARG A 73 2.99 -7.26 -11.10
N THR A 74 2.35 -6.57 -12.05
CA THR A 74 3.03 -5.90 -13.17
C THR A 74 3.71 -4.60 -12.78
N LYS A 75 3.44 -4.06 -11.58
CA LYS A 75 4.04 -2.82 -11.08
C LYS A 75 4.51 -2.91 -9.63
N MET A 76 3.99 -3.85 -8.83
CA MET A 76 4.19 -3.87 -7.39
C MET A 76 4.70 -5.23 -6.91
N VAL A 77 5.55 -5.20 -5.88
CA VAL A 77 6.02 -6.37 -5.12
C VAL A 77 5.88 -6.10 -3.63
N GLY A 78 5.71 -7.14 -2.81
CA GLY A 78 5.53 -7.05 -1.37
C GLY A 78 4.88 -8.29 -0.77
#